data_AF-A0A8R1HTV9-F1
#
_entry.id   AF-A0A8R1HTV9-F1
#
_cell.length_a   1.000
_cell.length_b   1.000
_cell.length_c   1.000
_cell.angle_alpha   90.00
_cell.angle_beta   90.00
_cell.angle_gamma   90.00
#
_symmetry.space_group_name_H-M   'P 1'
#
loop_
_entity.id
_entity.type
_entity.pdbx_description
1 polymer ?
#
loop_
_entity_poly.entity_id
_entity_poly.type
_entity_poly.pdbx_seq_one_letter_code
_entity_poly.pdbx_strand_id
1 'polypeptide(L)'
;MRRFFARRGTSRRVVLDNARTFKLGERIFNGDIKQLCENDEFFTAFLDSQPIERNFITSLSPWKDGIYEQLIVIVKKLLNSSGDTAKLNSLELLTTITEIEGITNSRLIIPNSEKSKT
;
A
#
# COMPACT_ATOMS: atom_id res chain seq x y z
N MET A 1 7.43 0.05 1.64
CA MET A 1 6.96 -1.26 2.13
C MET A 1 7.43 -1.60 3.54
N ARG A 2 8.73 -1.56 3.87
CA ARG A 2 9.24 -1.90 5.22
C ARG A 2 8.48 -1.24 6.38
N ARG A 3 8.29 0.09 6.35
CA ARG A 3 7.54 0.82 7.39
C ARG A 3 6.06 0.42 7.47
N PHE A 4 5.44 0.12 6.34
CA PHE A 4 4.05 -0.31 6.29
C PHE A 4 3.89 -1.70 6.91
N PHE A 5 4.76 -2.65 6.55
CA PHE A 5 4.75 -4.00 7.15
C PHE A 5 5.05 -3.97 8.66
N ALA A 6 5.94 -3.09 9.11
CA ALA A 6 6.19 -2.93 10.55
C ALA A 6 4.94 -2.43 11.32
N ARG A 7 4.07 -1.63 10.69
CA ARG A 7 2.84 -1.10 11.33
C ARG A 7 1.63 -2.02 11.21
N ARG A 8 1.47 -2.70 10.07
CA ARG A 8 0.26 -3.47 9.72
C ARG A 8 0.47 -4.99 9.69
N GLY A 9 1.71 -5.44 9.83
CA GLY A 9 2.10 -6.81 9.55
C GLY A 9 2.41 -7.05 8.06
N THR A 10 3.01 -8.21 7.79
CA THR A 10 3.32 -8.63 6.42
C THR A 10 2.07 -9.19 5.75
N SER A 11 1.71 -8.64 4.59
CA SER A 11 0.60 -9.19 3.79
C SER A 11 1.04 -10.45 3.06
N ARG A 12 0.14 -11.44 2.98
CA ARG A 12 0.33 -12.63 2.14
C ARG A 12 0.33 -12.31 0.65
N ARG A 13 -0.42 -11.28 0.22
CA ARG A 13 -0.54 -10.89 -1.18
C ARG A 13 -0.40 -9.39 -1.35
N VAL A 14 0.33 -8.98 -2.37
CA VAL A 14 0.50 -7.58 -2.77
C VAL A 14 0.11 -7.45 -4.24
N VAL A 15 -0.84 -6.56 -4.53
CA VAL A 15 -1.24 -6.22 -5.89
C VAL A 15 -0.66 -4.86 -6.24
N LEU A 16 0.07 -4.77 -7.35
CA LEU A 16 0.73 -3.55 -7.83
C LEU A 16 0.19 -3.13 -9.19
N ASP A 17 0.33 -1.85 -9.52
CA ASP A 17 0.10 -1.38 -10.88
C ASP A 17 1.20 -1.88 -11.83
N ASN A 18 0.87 -2.05 -13.10
CA ASN A 18 1.74 -2.55 -14.16
C ASN A 18 2.79 -1.52 -14.64
N ALA A 19 2.89 -0.34 -14.01
CA ALA A 19 3.92 0.64 -14.31
C ALA A 19 5.34 0.07 -14.21
N ARG A 20 6.23 0.59 -15.06
CA ARG A 20 7.63 0.15 -15.15
C ARG A 20 8.37 0.27 -13.81
N THR A 21 8.05 1.29 -13.03
CA THR A 21 8.64 1.52 -11.70
C THR A 21 8.35 0.38 -10.73
N PHE A 22 7.13 -0.16 -10.72
CA PHE A 22 6.76 -1.28 -9.85
C PHE A 22 7.44 -2.59 -10.28
N LYS A 23 7.56 -2.83 -11.59
CA LYS A 23 8.32 -3.97 -12.13
C LYS A 23 9.80 -3.90 -11.79
N LEU A 24 10.40 -2.71 -11.89
CA LEU A 24 11.80 -2.51 -11.50
C LEU A 24 11.97 -2.72 -9.98
N GLY A 25 11.07 -2.16 -9.18
CA GLY A 25 11.08 -2.34 -7.72
C GLY A 25 10.96 -3.80 -7.31
N GLU A 26 10.13 -4.60 -7.99
CA GLU A 26 10.03 -6.04 -7.76
C GLU A 26 11.36 -6.75 -8.07
N ARG A 27 12.02 -6.40 -9.18
CA ARG A 27 13.32 -7.01 -9.52
C ARG A 27 14.38 -6.71 -8.48
N ILE A 28 14.46 -5.46 -8.02
CA ILE A 28 15.40 -5.04 -6.97
C ILE A 28 15.09 -5.80 -5.68
N PHE A 29 13.82 -5.79 -5.26
CA PHE A 29 13.39 -6.46 -4.04
C PHE A 29 13.69 -7.97 -4.06
N ASN A 30 13.45 -8.63 -5.19
CA ASN A 30 13.76 -10.06 -5.35
C ASN A 30 15.28 -10.30 -5.40
N GLY A 31 16.06 -9.36 -5.93
CA GLY A 31 17.52 -9.39 -5.87
C GLY A 31 18.05 -9.31 -4.44
N ASP A 32 17.55 -8.35 -3.66
CA ASP A 32 17.90 -8.18 -2.25
C ASP A 32 17.55 -9.43 -1.44
N ILE A 33 16.37 -10.01 -1.67
CA ILE A 33 15.97 -11.26 -1.03
C ILE A 33 16.91 -12.41 -1.39
N LYS A 34 17.24 -12.59 -2.66
CA LYS A 34 18.16 -13.66 -3.09
C LYS A 34 19.52 -13.53 -2.41
N GLN A 35 20.06 -12.32 -2.37
CA GLN A 35 21.32 -12.04 -1.69
C GLN A 35 21.21 -12.34 -0.19
N LEU A 36 20.10 -12.01 0.46
CA LEU A 36 19.89 -12.34 1.88
C LEU A 36 19.76 -13.84 2.12
N CYS A 37 19.05 -14.57 1.26
CA CYS A 37 18.89 -16.02 1.34
C CYS A 37 20.23 -16.76 1.16
N GLU A 38 21.11 -16.29 0.28
CA GLU A 38 22.45 -16.87 0.09
C GLU A 38 23.32 -16.78 1.36
N ASN A 39 23.03 -15.81 2.24
CA ASN A 39 23.80 -15.57 3.46
C ASN A 39 23.16 -16.16 4.72
N ASP A 40 21.89 -16.59 4.67
CA ASP A 40 21.13 -17.05 5.84
C ASP A 40 20.10 -18.13 5.48
N GLU A 41 20.41 -19.37 5.87
CA GLU A 41 19.58 -20.55 5.63
C GLU A 41 18.26 -20.52 6.43
N PHE A 42 18.26 -19.91 7.62
CA PHE A 42 17.05 -19.73 8.44
C PHE A 42 16.11 -18.72 7.79
N PHE A 43 16.65 -17.62 7.27
CA PHE A 43 15.87 -16.63 6.53
C PHE A 43 15.24 -17.23 5.26
N THR A 44 15.98 -18.11 4.58
CA THR A 44 15.49 -18.84 3.40
C THR A 44 14.28 -19.72 3.75
N ALA A 45 14.41 -20.57 4.77
CA ALA A 45 13.33 -21.43 5.23
C ALA A 45 12.10 -20.63 5.72
N PHE A 46 12.32 -19.47 6.35
CA PHE A 46 11.23 -18.58 6.77
C PHE A 46 10.47 -18.00 5.57
N LEU A 47 11.18 -17.51 4.55
CA LEU A 47 10.54 -16.95 3.35
C LEU A 47 9.79 -18.02 2.54
N ASP A 48 10.32 -19.23 2.45
CA ASP A 48 9.66 -20.36 1.79
C ASP A 48 8.37 -20.78 2.53
N SER A 49 8.35 -20.63 3.86
CA SER A 49 7.16 -20.94 4.66
C SER A 49 6.04 -19.89 4.53
N GLN A 50 6.36 -18.66 4.11
CA GLN A 50 5.43 -17.53 4.01
C GLN A 50 5.66 -16.72 2.72
N PRO A 51 5.41 -17.30 1.53
CA PRO A 51 5.67 -16.62 0.28
C PRO A 51 4.72 -15.41 0.12
N ILE A 52 5.31 -14.24 -0.13
CA ILE A 52 4.54 -13.04 -0.48
C ILE A 52 4.20 -13.12 -1.97
N GLU A 53 2.93 -13.39 -2.28
CA GLU A 53 2.42 -13.38 -3.65
C GLU A 53 2.36 -11.95 -4.19
N ARG A 54 3.19 -11.62 -5.18
CA ARG A 54 3.13 -10.34 -5.90
C ARG A 54 2.42 -10.51 -7.22
N ASN A 55 1.36 -9.74 -7.44
CA ASN A 55 0.59 -9.72 -8.67
C ASN A 55 0.55 -8.31 -9.25
N PHE A 56 0.58 -8.22 -10.58
CA PHE A 56 0.34 -6.96 -11.28
C PHE A 56 -1.09 -6.91 -11.78
N ILE A 57 -1.72 -5.73 -11.74
CA ILE A 57 -3.01 -5.55 -12.41
C ILE A 57 -2.85 -5.77 -13.91
N THR A 58 -3.92 -6.25 -14.52
CA THR A 58 -3.99 -6.45 -15.96
C THR A 58 -3.76 -5.11 -16.67
N SER A 59 -2.86 -5.08 -17.65
CA SER A 59 -2.64 -3.91 -18.51
C SER A 59 -3.98 -3.38 -19.03
N LEU A 60 -4.14 -2.06 -19.11
CA LEU A 60 -5.34 -1.43 -19.69
C LEU A 60 -6.65 -1.85 -19.00
N SER A 61 -6.67 -1.91 -17.66
CA SER A 61 -7.89 -2.14 -16.87
C SER A 61 -8.28 -0.88 -16.09
N PRO A 62 -8.93 0.12 -16.72
CA PRO A 62 -9.25 1.41 -16.09
C PRO A 62 -10.09 1.27 -14.81
N TRP A 63 -10.98 0.28 -14.75
CA TRP A 63 -11.83 0.07 -13.57
C TRP A 63 -11.05 -0.39 -12.34
N LYS A 64 -9.95 -1.14 -12.52
CA LYS A 64 -9.06 -1.53 -11.40
C LYS A 64 -8.31 -0.31 -10.90
N ASP A 65 -7.90 0.57 -11.80
CA ASP A 65 -7.16 1.79 -11.47
C ASP A 65 -8.05 2.83 -10.79
N GLY A 66 -9.31 2.95 -11.22
CA GLY A 66 -10.27 3.92 -10.68
C GLY A 66 -10.54 3.80 -9.17
N ILE A 67 -10.40 2.61 -8.58
CA ILE A 67 -10.51 2.44 -7.11
C ILE A 67 -9.32 3.10 -6.41
N TYR A 68 -8.11 2.91 -6.93
CA TYR A 68 -6.89 3.51 -6.37
C TYR A 68 -6.89 5.03 -6.58
N GLU A 69 -7.33 5.51 -7.74
CA GLU A 69 -7.50 6.95 -8.00
C GLU A 69 -8.45 7.60 -6.99
N GLN A 70 -9.62 6.99 -6.75
CA GLN A 70 -10.58 7.48 -5.75
C GLN A 70 -9.97 7.52 -4.36
N LEU A 71 -9.25 6.47 -3.95
CA LEU A 71 -8.55 6.44 -2.67
C LEU A 71 -7.51 7.56 -2.57
N ILE A 72 -6.70 7.76 -3.62
CA ILE A 72 -5.70 8.83 -3.67
C ILE A 72 -6.36 10.21 -3.59
N VAL A 73 -7.49 10.42 -4.26
CA VAL A 73 -8.25 11.68 -4.18
C VAL A 73 -8.72 11.94 -2.75
N ILE A 74 -9.22 10.93 -2.04
CA ILE A 74 -9.63 11.07 -0.63
C ILE A 74 -8.43 11.44 0.24
N VAL A 75 -7.33 10.71 0.13
CA VAL A 75 -6.12 10.96 0.92
C VAL A 75 -5.55 12.35 0.65
N LYS A 76 -5.49 12.79 -0.62
CA LYS A 76 -5.03 14.14 -0.98
C LYS A 76 -5.93 15.23 -0.42
N LYS A 77 -7.25 15.03 -0.41
CA LYS A 77 -8.21 15.97 0.19
C LYS A 77 -7.97 16.12 1.69
N LEU A 78 -7.79 14.99 2.41
CA LEU A 78 -7.49 15.00 3.84
C LEU A 78 -6.15 15.66 4.13
N LEU A 79 -5.13 15.38 3.30
CA LEU A 79 -3.81 15.98 3.43
C LEU A 79 -3.86 17.49 3.22
N ASN A 80 -4.54 17.97 2.18
CA ASN A 80 -4.70 19.41 1.95
C ASN A 80 -5.56 20.08 3.04
N SER A 81 -6.51 19.35 3.64
CA SER A 81 -7.31 19.83 4.77
C SER A 81 -6.53 19.88 6.08
N SER A 82 -5.43 19.12 6.20
CA SER A 82 -4.60 19.07 7.42
C SER A 82 -3.73 20.31 7.61
N GLY A 83 -3.64 21.19 6.61
CA GLY A 83 -2.93 22.47 6.68
C GLY A 83 -1.88 22.63 5.59
N ASP A 84 -0.92 23.53 5.83
CA ASP A 84 0.18 23.81 4.90
C ASP A 84 1.25 22.72 4.98
N THR A 85 1.04 21.66 4.21
CA THR A 85 1.93 20.49 4.16
C THR A 85 3.34 20.80 3.69
N ALA A 86 3.56 21.94 3.02
CA ALA A 86 4.88 22.37 2.57
C ALA A 86 5.80 22.84 3.71
N LYS A 87 5.23 23.15 4.88
CA LYS A 87 5.97 23.58 6.08
C LYS A 87 6.25 22.46 7.06
N LEU A 88 5.68 21.26 6.85
CA LEU A 88 5.83 20.14 7.77
C LEU A 88 7.24 19.54 7.66
N ASN A 89 7.86 19.31 8.81
CA ASN A 89 9.05 18.47 8.89
C ASN A 89 8.70 17.02 8.56
N SER A 90 9.71 16.23 8.21
CA SER A 90 9.60 14.79 7.90
C SER A 90 8.85 13.98 8.97
N LEU A 91 9.05 14.28 10.25
CA LEU A 91 8.36 13.63 11.35
C LEU A 91 6.88 14.04 11.43
N GLU A 92 6.61 15.33 11.31
CA GLU A 92 5.24 15.88 11.34
C GLU A 92 4.43 15.33 10.18
N LEU A 93 5.00 15.34 8.96
CA LEU A 93 4.38 14.75 7.78
C LEU A 93 4.09 13.25 7.97
N LEU A 94 5.01 12.50 8.57
CA LEU A 94 4.80 11.09 8.85
C LEU A 94 3.64 10.86 9.84
N THR A 95 3.57 11.69 10.89
CA THR A 95 2.47 11.66 11.86
C THR A 95 1.14 11.97 11.18
N THR A 96 1.06 13.06 10.42
CA THR A 96 -0.15 13.46 9.69
C THR A 96 -0.60 12.39 8.70
N ILE A 97 0.32 11.78 7.95
CA ILE A 97 -0.02 10.66 7.04
C ILE A 97 -0.57 9.46 7.83
N THR A 98 -0.01 9.17 9.01
CA THR A 98 -0.47 8.05 9.86
C THR A 98 -1.87 8.31 10.42
N GLU A 99 -2.18 9.56 10.79
CA GLU A 99 -3.52 9.97 11.23
C GLU A 99 -4.54 9.86 10.07
N ILE A 100 -4.19 10.35 8.89
CA ILE A 100 -5.03 10.23 7.68
C ILE A 100 -5.26 8.76 7.32
N GLU A 101 -4.23 7.91 7.45
CA GLU A 101 -4.33 6.46 7.27
C GLU A 101 -5.34 5.86 8.26
N GLY A 102 -5.31 6.29 9.54
CA GLY A 102 -6.29 5.91 10.55
C GLY A 102 -7.71 6.33 10.18
N ILE A 103 -7.92 7.62 9.88
CA ILE A 103 -9.23 8.19 9.50
C ILE A 103 -9.81 7.46 8.30
N THR A 104 -9.00 7.23 7.26
CA THR A 104 -9.45 6.59 6.03
C THR A 104 -9.88 5.15 6.27
N ASN A 105 -9.16 4.41 7.11
CA ASN A 105 -9.49 3.01 7.43
C ASN A 105 -10.65 2.87 8.43
N SER A 106 -10.86 3.86 9.31
CA SER A 106 -12.01 3.89 10.23
C SER A 106 -13.31 4.30 9.55
N ARG A 107 -13.23 4.94 8.37
CA ARG A 107 -14.40 5.35 7.61
C ARG A 107 -14.94 4.17 6.80
N LEU A 108 -16.13 3.69 7.17
CA LEU A 108 -16.83 2.64 6.46
C LEU A 108 -17.03 2.99 4.96
N ILE A 109 -16.55 2.13 4.07
CA ILE A 109 -16.78 2.19 2.62
C ILE A 109 -18.02 1.35 2.30
N ILE A 110 -19.19 1.76 2.81
CA ILE A 110 -20.47 1.13 2.44
C ILE A 110 -21.14 2.08 1.44
N PRO A 111 -21.59 1.63 0.25
CA PRO A 111 -22.57 2.42 -0.49
C PRO A 111 -23.80 2.54 0.40
N ASN A 112 -24.37 3.74 0.56
CA ASN A 112 -25.57 3.92 1.38
C ASN A 112 -26.71 3.03 0.87
N SER A 113 -26.81 1.80 1.37
CA SER A 113 -27.82 0.84 0.97
C SER A 113 -29.04 1.06 1.84
N GLU A 114 -29.76 2.15 1.61
CA GLU A 114 -31.09 2.31 2.18
C GLU A 114 -31.88 3.36 1.40
N LYS A 115 -32.64 2.88 0.43
CA LYS A 115 -34.08 3.16 0.38
C LYS A 115 -34.79 1.84 0.10
N SER A 116 -35.07 1.08 1.16
CA SER A 116 -36.19 0.15 1.16
C SER A 116 -37.44 0.98 0.88
N LYS A 117 -37.87 0.99 -0.37
CA LYS A 117 -39.21 1.46 -0.72
C LYS A 117 -40.16 0.33 -0.36
N THR A 118 -40.70 0.38 0.86
CA THR A 118 -42.05 -0.11 1.14
C THR A 118 -43.07 0.67 0.31
#